data_AF-A0A6A2YBB5-F1
#
_entry.id   AF-A0A6A2YBB5-F1
#
_cell.length_a   1.000
_cell.length_b   1.000
_cell.length_c   1.000
_cell.angle_alpha   90.00
_cell.angle_beta   90.00
_cell.angle_gamma   90.00
#
_symmetry.space_group_name_H-M   'P 1'
#
loop_
_entity.id
_entity.type
_entity.pdbx_description
1 polymer ?
#
loop_
_entity_poly.entity_id
_entity_poly.type
_entity_poly.pdbx_seq_one_letter_code
_entity_poly.pdbx_strand_id
1 'polypeptide(L)'
;MSWQTYVDEHLMCEIEGQQGHHLTAAAIIGHDGSVWAKSPNFPGGATIKKTGQALVFGLYEEPLTPGQCNLFVERLGDYFTDQGL
;
A
#
# COMPACT_ATOMS: atom_id res chain seq x y z
N MET A 1 18.36 -8.00 10.40
CA MET A 1 17.59 -7.95 9.14
C MET A 1 16.48 -6.93 9.32
N SER A 2 16.35 -5.96 8.41
CA SER A 2 15.33 -4.91 8.49
C SER A 2 14.19 -5.17 7.51
N TRP A 3 13.00 -4.60 7.73
CA TRP A 3 11.90 -4.65 6.74
C TRP A 3 12.31 -4.07 5.38
N GLN A 4 13.20 -3.08 5.38
CA GLN A 4 13.71 -2.46 4.16
C GLN A 4 14.47 -3.45 3.28
N THR A 5 15.23 -4.37 3.88
CA THR A 5 15.93 -5.44 3.15
C THR A 5 14.97 -6.32 2.35
N TYR A 6 13.77 -6.59 2.87
CA TYR A 6 12.76 -7.35 2.12
C TYR A 6 12.20 -6.55 0.94
N VAL A 7 11.98 -5.25 1.09
CA VAL A 7 11.55 -4.41 -0.03
C VAL A 7 12.63 -4.36 -1.11
N ASP A 8 13.86 -4.05 -0.72
CA ASP A 8 14.94 -3.81 -1.67
C ASP A 8 15.38 -5.10 -2.38
N GLU A 9 15.56 -6.20 -1.64
CA GLU A 9 16.14 -7.44 -2.18
C GLU A 9 15.08 -8.43 -2.70
N HIS A 10 13.82 -8.34 -2.25
CA HIS A 10 12.80 -9.34 -2.61
C HIS A 10 11.61 -8.78 -3.39
N LEU A 11 11.24 -7.50 -3.19
CA LEU A 11 10.12 -6.89 -3.94
C LEU A 11 10.61 -6.07 -5.13
N MET A 12 11.73 -5.36 -4.98
CA MET A 12 12.28 -4.47 -6.01
C MET A 12 13.39 -5.13 -6.84
N CYS A 13 13.59 -6.45 -6.71
CA CYS A 13 14.55 -7.18 -7.52
C CYS A 13 14.10 -7.28 -8.99
N GLU A 14 15.07 -7.53 -9.87
CA GLU A 14 14.78 -7.81 -11.27
C GLU A 14 14.11 -9.18 -11.43
N ILE A 15 13.17 -9.28 -12.36
CA ILE A 15 12.54 -10.54 -12.75
C ILE A 15 13.58 -11.37 -13.49
N GLU A 16 13.77 -12.62 -13.05
CA GLU A 16 14.73 -13.55 -13.66
C GLU A 16 14.52 -13.67 -15.17
N GLY A 17 15.58 -13.44 -15.94
CA GLY A 17 15.54 -13.50 -17.41
C GLY A 17 15.00 -12.25 -18.11
N GLN A 18 14.67 -11.19 -17.37
CA GLN A 18 14.18 -9.92 -17.93
C GLN A 18 14.93 -8.71 -17.34
N GLN A 19 15.99 -8.27 -18.03
CA GLN A 19 16.83 -7.15 -17.56
C GLN A 19 16.02 -5.85 -17.46
N GLY A 20 16.11 -5.16 -16.32
CA GLY A 20 15.40 -3.90 -16.07
C GLY A 20 13.90 -4.03 -15.77
N HIS A 21 13.35 -5.25 -15.68
CA HIS A 21 11.97 -5.46 -15.30
C HIS A 21 11.87 -5.71 -13.79
N HIS A 22 11.31 -4.74 -13.05
CA HIS A 22 11.03 -4.84 -11.61
C HIS A 22 9.72 -4.12 -11.28
N LEU A 23 9.23 -4.26 -10.04
CA LEU A 23 8.05 -3.52 -9.59
C LEU A 23 8.28 -1.99 -9.66
N THR A 24 7.28 -1.23 -10.12
CA THR A 24 7.38 0.23 -10.17
C THR A 24 7.53 0.85 -8.77
N ALA A 25 6.77 0.31 -7.81
CA ALA A 25 6.84 0.68 -6.40
C ALA A 25 6.36 -0.47 -5.52
N ALA A 26 6.85 -0.54 -4.29
CA ALA A 26 6.46 -1.56 -3.31
C ALA A 26 6.56 -1.02 -1.88
N ALA A 27 5.75 -1.55 -0.97
CA ALA A 27 5.84 -1.27 0.46
C ALA A 27 5.37 -2.46 1.30
N ILE A 28 5.85 -2.51 2.53
CA ILE A 28 5.35 -3.41 3.58
C ILE A 28 4.63 -2.52 4.60
N ILE A 29 3.33 -2.73 4.74
CA ILE A 29 2.46 -1.93 5.60
C ILE A 29 1.80 -2.87 6.61
N GLY A 30 1.91 -2.52 7.89
CA GLY A 30 1.23 -3.23 8.96
C GLY A 30 -0.30 -3.12 8.83
N HIS A 31 -1.03 -4.07 9.42
CA HIS A 31 -2.50 -4.01 9.41
C HIS A 31 -3.07 -2.79 10.16
N ASP A 32 -2.24 -2.11 10.95
CA ASP A 32 -2.53 -0.84 11.63
C ASP A 32 -2.31 0.40 10.73
N GLY A 33 -1.86 0.20 9.48
CA GLY A 33 -1.53 1.26 8.53
C GLY A 33 -0.11 1.83 8.66
N SER A 34 0.69 1.32 9.61
CA SER A 34 2.08 1.76 9.79
C SER A 34 2.96 1.29 8.62
N VAL A 35 3.69 2.20 7.98
CA VAL A 35 4.65 1.86 6.93
C VAL A 35 5.92 1.29 7.57
N TRP A 36 6.21 0.01 7.35
CA TRP A 36 7.40 -0.65 7.88
C TRP A 36 8.61 -0.49 6.96
N ALA A 37 8.37 -0.50 5.64
CA ALA A 37 9.37 -0.26 4.61
C ALA A 37 8.71 0.12 3.29
N LYS A 38 9.39 0.87 2.45
CA LYS A 38 8.89 1.26 1.12
C LYS A 38 10.01 1.48 0.11
N SER A 39 9.70 1.34 -1.17
CA SER A 39 10.61 1.70 -2.24
C SER A 39 10.62 3.22 -2.44
N PRO A 40 11.65 3.80 -3.09
CA PRO A 40 11.76 5.24 -3.28
C PRO A 40 10.57 5.86 -4.04
N ASN A 41 10.00 5.10 -4.99
CA ASN A 41 8.88 5.53 -5.82
C ASN A 41 7.51 5.24 -5.17
N PHE A 42 7.48 4.60 -4.01
CA PHE A 42 6.24 4.41 -3.29
C PHE A 42 5.77 5.75 -2.69
N PRO A 43 4.48 6.10 -2.79
CA PRO A 43 3.93 7.34 -2.24
C PRO A 43 4.21 7.55 -0.74
N GLY A 44 3.79 8.69 -0.20
CA GLY A 44 3.89 9.02 1.23
C GLY A 44 3.47 7.84 2.13
N GLY A 45 2.28 7.29 1.89
CA GLY A 45 1.77 6.08 2.53
C GLY A 45 0.52 5.54 1.85
N ALA A 46 -0.15 4.57 2.50
CA ALA A 46 -1.40 4.01 2.01
C ALA A 46 -2.36 3.65 3.14
N THR A 47 -3.65 3.65 2.84
CA THR A 47 -4.72 3.09 3.65
C THR A 47 -5.36 1.93 2.92
N ILE A 48 -5.58 0.82 3.60
CA ILE A 48 -6.22 -0.37 3.03
C ILE A 48 -7.41 -0.75 3.90
N LYS A 49 -8.62 -0.63 3.36
CA LYS A 49 -9.86 -1.06 4.03
C LYS A 49 -10.33 -2.37 3.44
N LYS A 50 -10.39 -3.41 4.28
CA LYS A 50 -10.98 -4.69 3.91
C LYS A 50 -12.51 -4.63 3.97
N THR A 51 -13.15 -5.20 2.95
CA THR A 51 -14.61 -5.39 2.84
C THR A 51 -14.91 -6.90 2.70
N GLY A 52 -16.16 -7.28 2.42
CA GLY A 52 -16.54 -8.69 2.28
C GLY A 52 -15.89 -9.36 1.08
N GLN A 53 -15.84 -8.67 -0.06
CA GLN A 53 -15.39 -9.21 -1.36
C GLN A 53 -14.25 -8.40 -1.98
N ALA A 54 -13.91 -7.21 -1.46
CA ALA A 54 -12.86 -6.35 -1.99
C ALA A 54 -11.91 -5.77 -0.93
N LEU A 55 -10.79 -5.23 -1.40
CA LEU A 55 -9.88 -4.37 -0.64
C LEU A 55 -9.88 -2.98 -1.28
N VAL A 56 -10.20 -1.95 -0.51
CA VAL A 56 -10.13 -0.55 -0.97
C VAL A 56 -8.76 0.00 -0.61
N PHE A 57 -7.99 0.40 -1.62
CA PHE A 57 -6.67 1.00 -1.45
C PHE A 57 -6.74 2.51 -1.71
N GLY A 58 -6.23 3.30 -0.79
CA GLY A 58 -5.87 4.69 -1.04
C GLY A 58 -4.37 4.86 -0.87
N LEU A 59 -3.71 5.44 -1.85
CA LEU A 59 -2.32 5.88 -1.75
C LEU A 59 -2.33 7.39 -1.59
N TYR A 60 -1.42 7.94 -0.78
CA TYR A 60 -1.31 9.38 -0.60
C TYR A 60 0.14 9.83 -0.57
N GLU A 61 0.34 11.10 -0.92
CA GLU A 61 1.59 11.85 -0.80
C GLU A 61 1.29 13.21 -0.18
N GLU A 62 2.32 13.91 0.29
CA GLU A 62 2.15 15.26 0.81
C GLU A 62 1.62 16.21 -0.29
N PRO A 63 0.71 17.13 0.04
CA PRO A 63 0.33 17.58 1.38
C PRO A 63 -0.83 16.79 2.03
N LEU A 64 -1.29 15.70 1.41
CA LEU A 64 -2.39 14.90 1.97
C LEU A 64 -1.91 14.12 3.20
N THR A 65 -2.63 14.27 4.30
CA THR A 65 -2.29 13.62 5.57
C THR A 65 -2.85 12.19 5.64
N PRO A 66 -2.25 11.30 6.44
CA PRO A 66 -2.77 9.94 6.63
C PRO A 66 -4.26 9.92 7.04
N GLY A 67 -4.67 10.82 7.93
CA GLY A 67 -6.07 10.91 8.39
C GLY A 67 -7.05 11.32 7.29
N GLN A 68 -6.62 12.15 6.34
CA GLN A 68 -7.44 12.49 5.17
C GLN A 68 -7.58 11.28 4.22
N CYS A 69 -6.53 10.48 4.05
CA CYS A 69 -6.60 9.26 3.23
C CYS A 69 -7.58 8.25 3.84
N ASN A 70 -7.46 8.03 5.17
CA ASN A 70 -8.37 7.18 5.93
C ASN A 70 -9.82 7.58 5.73
N LEU A 71 -10.15 8.87 5.84
CA LEU A 71 -11.51 9.35 5.69
C LEU A 71 -12.15 8.93 4.35
N PHE A 72 -11.41 9.04 3.23
CA PHE A 72 -11.94 8.67 1.92
C PHE A 72 -12.04 7.16 1.74
N VAL A 73 -11.00 6.42 2.12
CA VAL A 73 -10.91 4.96 1.94
C VAL A 73 -11.91 4.23 2.82
N GLU A 74 -12.00 4.61 4.10
CA GLU A 74 -12.90 3.96 5.05
C GLU A 74 -14.36 4.26 4.72
N ARG A 75 -14.71 5.51 4.37
CA ARG A 75 -16.09 5.85 3.98
C ARG A 75 -16.58 5.01 2.81
N LEU A 76 -15.75 4.79 1.80
CA LEU A 76 -16.12 3.96 0.65
C LEU A 76 -16.21 2.48 1.04
N GLY A 77 -15.27 1.98 1.85
CA GLY A 77 -15.29 0.60 2.30
C GLY A 77 -16.45 0.27 3.24
N ASP A 78 -16.87 1.21 4.09
CA ASP A 78 -18.06 1.08 4.92
C ASP A 78 -19.32 1.00 4.05
N TYR A 79 -19.42 1.85 3.02
CA TYR A 79 -20.50 1.76 2.04
C TYR A 79 -20.54 0.39 1.33
N PHE A 80 -19.41 -0.17 0.90
CA PHE A 80 -19.38 -1.52 0.32
C PHE A 80 -19.82 -2.59 1.32
N THR A 81 -19.35 -2.49 2.56
CA THR A 81 -19.73 -3.42 3.63
C THR A 81 -21.23 -3.39 3.89
N ASP A 82 -21.84 -2.19 3.91
CA ASP A 82 -23.28 -2.01 4.09
C ASP A 82 -24.10 -2.58 2.91
N GLN A 83 -23.52 -2.62 1.71
CA GLN A 83 -24.14 -3.26 0.53
C GLN A 83 -23.91 -4.78 0.47
N GLY A 84 -23.21 -5.38 1.44
CA GLY A 84 -22.85 -6.81 1.42
C GLY A 84 -21.77 -7.15 0.38
N LEU A 85 -20.98 -6.15 -0.03
CA LEU A 85 -19.86 -6.28 -0.95
C LEU A 85 -18.52 -6.46 -0.22
#